data_AF-A0A8H8YYW9-F1
#
_entry.id   AF-A0A8H8YYW9-F1
#
_cell.length_a   1.000
_cell.length_b   1.000
_cell.length_c   1.000
_cell.angle_alpha   90.00
_cell.angle_beta   90.00
_cell.angle_gamma   90.00
#
_symmetry.space_group_name_H-M   'P 1'
#
loop_
_entity.id
_entity.type
_entity.pdbx_description
1 polymer ?
#
loop_
_entity_poly.entity_id
_entity_poly.type
_entity_poly.pdbx_seq_one_letter_code
_entity_poly.pdbx_strand_id
1 'polypeptide(L)' 'MHWRQSRGDKTLTELSQQYGINSNLIVKWKKQLIENSTEVFASGKGLAPDRESEIQSLQAKIGQLTMENDFLSKALGR' A
#
# COMPACT_ATOMS: atom_id res chain seq x y z
N MET A 1 1.78 32.33 -31.18
CA MET A 1 1.04 31.07 -31.41
C MET A 1 1.34 30.10 -30.28
N HIS A 2 0.53 30.00 -29.21
CA HIS A 2 0.69 28.95 -28.16
C HIS A 2 -0.65 28.49 -27.55
N TRP A 3 -1.74 28.47 -28.33
CA TRP A 3 -3.08 28.09 -27.85
C TRP A 3 -3.36 26.57 -27.81
N ARG A 4 -2.34 25.71 -27.89
CA ARG A 4 -2.54 24.24 -27.91
C ARG A 4 -2.64 23.56 -26.54
N GLN A 5 -2.51 24.26 -25.43
CA GLN A 5 -2.57 23.63 -24.08
C GLN A 5 -3.88 23.83 -23.32
N SER A 6 -4.88 24.50 -23.92
CA SER A 6 -6.20 24.61 -23.32
C SER A 6 -7.03 23.34 -23.55
N ARG A 7 -6.89 22.36 -22.65
CA ARG A 7 -7.99 21.63 -21.98
C ARG A 7 -7.44 20.50 -21.10
N GLY A 8 -7.27 20.75 -19.81
CA GLY A 8 -7.26 19.73 -18.75
C GLY A 8 -5.92 19.08 -18.38
N ASP A 9 -4.95 19.00 -19.28
CA ASP A 9 -3.69 18.29 -19.01
C ASP A 9 -2.57 19.25 -18.61
N LYS A 10 -2.18 19.23 -17.33
CA LYS A 10 -0.90 19.83 -16.90
C LYS A 10 0.23 19.08 -17.59
N THR A 11 1.18 19.82 -18.17
CA THR A 11 2.36 19.22 -18.78
C THR A 11 3.26 18.58 -17.71
N LEU A 12 4.05 17.57 -18.10
CA LEU A 12 5.02 16.91 -17.21
C LEU A 12 5.97 17.91 -16.54
N THR A 13 6.34 18.97 -17.25
CA THR A 13 7.19 20.05 -16.74
C THR A 13 6.48 20.88 -15.67
N GLU A 14 5.21 21.21 -15.88
CA GLU A 14 4.40 21.93 -14.89
C GLU A 14 4.15 21.07 -13.65
N LEU A 15 3.89 19.78 -13.81
CA LEU A 15 3.75 18.84 -12.68
C LEU A 15 5.06 18.70 -11.90
N SER A 16 6.18 18.63 -12.61
CA SER A 16 7.50 18.53 -12.00
C SER A 16 7.83 19.77 -11.17
N GLN A 17 7.55 20.97 -11.71
CA GLN A 17 7.75 22.23 -11.01
C GLN A 17 6.78 22.42 -9.85
N GLN A 18 5.50 22.07 -10.02
CA GLN A 18 4.47 22.28 -9.00
C GLN A 18 4.67 21.40 -7.76
N TYR A 19 5.09 20.15 -7.96
CA TYR A 19 5.23 19.19 -6.86
C TYR A 19 6.70 18.93 -6.48
N GLY A 20 7.66 19.56 -7.17
CA GLY A 20 9.10 19.34 -6.94
C GLY A 20 9.57 17.93 -7.30
N ILE A 21 8.81 17.19 -8.12
CA ILE A 21 9.06 15.80 -8.46
C ILE A 21 9.81 15.73 -9.79
N ASN A 22 10.85 14.90 -9.89
CA ASN A 22 11.57 14.75 -11.15
C ASN A 22 10.67 14.18 -12.27
N SER A 23 10.71 14.78 -13.47
CA SER A 23 9.88 14.37 -14.61
C SER A 23 10.02 12.88 -14.98
N ASN A 24 11.20 12.29 -14.82
CA ASN A 24 11.41 10.86 -15.06
C ASN A 24 10.65 9.97 -14.08
N LEU A 25 10.45 10.41 -12.83
CA LEU A 25 9.64 9.70 -11.84
C LEU A 25 8.16 9.74 -12.21
N ILE A 26 7.67 10.89 -12.69
CA ILE A 26 6.28 11.03 -13.13
C ILE A 26 6.01 10.13 -14.34
N VAL A 27 6.93 10.06 -15.30
CA VAL A 27 6.83 9.14 -16.45
C VAL A 27 6.85 7.68 -15.99
N LYS A 28 7.76 7.32 -15.07
CA LYS A 28 7.85 5.96 -14.52
C LYS A 28 6.55 5.55 -13.83
N TRP A 29 6.00 6.39 -12.95
CA TRP A 29 4.76 6.08 -12.25
C TRP A 29 3.56 6.04 -13.18
N LYS A 30 3.50 6.92 -14.18
CA LYS A 30 2.46 6.86 -15.23
C LYS A 30 2.51 5.54 -15.99
N LYS A 31 3.71 5.09 -16.37
CA LYS A 31 3.91 3.80 -17.05
C LYS A 31 3.48 2.63 -16.16
N GLN A 32 3.94 2.61 -14.91
CA GLN A 32 3.57 1.58 -13.93
C GLN A 32 2.06 1.55 -13.69
N LEU A 33 1.39 2.70 -13.60
CA LEU A 33 -0.05 2.76 -13.39
C LEU A 33 -0.81 2.17 -14.57
N ILE A 34 -0.39 2.45 -15.82
CA ILE A 34 -1.05 1.92 -17.02
C ILE A 34 -0.78 0.42 -17.18
N GLU A 35 0.46 -0.02 -16.97
CA GLU A 35 0.83 -1.43 -17.11
C GLU A 35 0.17 -2.31 -16.04
N ASN A 36 0.04 -1.79 -14.81
CA ASN A 36 -0.55 -2.50 -13.69
C ASN A 36 -2.00 -2.10 -13.43
N SER A 37 -2.64 -1.27 -14.28
CA SER A 37 -4.00 -0.78 -14.01
C SER A 37 -4.99 -1.94 -13.89
N THR A 38 -4.86 -2.93 -14.77
CA THR A 38 -5.75 -4.07 -14.80
C THR A 38 -5.57 -4.90 -13.53
N GLU A 39 -4.35 -5.11 -13.06
CA GLU A 39 -4.06 -5.88 -11.84
C GLU A 39 -4.48 -5.11 -10.57
N VAL A 40 -4.20 -3.81 -10.52
CA VAL A 40 -4.52 -2.94 -9.37
C VAL A 40 -6.03 -2.75 -9.21
N PHE A 41 -6.78 -2.61 -10.32
CA PHE A 41 -8.22 -2.37 -10.29
C PHE A 41 -9.08 -3.64 -10.43
N ALA A 42 -8.57 -4.73 -11.05
CA ALA A 42 -9.32 -5.99 -11.14
C ALA A 42 -9.23 -6.82 -9.86
N SER A 43 -8.16 -6.67 -9.07
CA SER A 43 -8.00 -7.48 -7.87
C SER A 43 -9.07 -7.20 -6.81
N GLY A 44 -9.65 -6.00 -6.75
CA GLY A 44 -10.70 -5.56 -5.79
C GLY A 44 -10.25 -5.55 -4.32
N LYS A 45 -9.39 -6.50 -3.96
CA LYS A 45 -8.36 -6.47 -2.95
C LYS A 45 -7.21 -5.68 -3.56
N GLY A 46 -6.89 -4.51 -3.01
CA GLY A 46 -5.59 -3.90 -3.30
C GLY A 46 -4.45 -4.87 -2.95
N LEU A 47 -3.21 -4.44 -3.12
CA LEU A 47 -2.00 -5.10 -2.59
C LEU A 47 -2.00 -5.21 -1.04
N ALA A 48 -3.17 -5.23 -0.40
CA ALA A 48 -3.32 -5.56 0.99
C ALA A 48 -2.87 -7.02 1.14
N PRO A 49 -1.87 -7.31 1.99
CA PRO A 49 -1.63 -8.68 2.44
C PRO A 49 -2.96 -9.25 2.93
N ASP A 50 -3.11 -10.57 2.82
CA ASP A 50 -4.31 -11.28 3.25
C ASP A 50 -4.55 -11.03 4.74
N ARG A 51 -5.22 -9.90 5.04
CA ARG A 51 -5.40 -9.38 6.40
C ARG A 51 -6.09 -10.42 7.26
N GLU A 52 -6.91 -11.26 6.65
CA GLU A 52 -7.60 -12.35 7.30
C GLU A 52 -6.63 -13.44 7.78
N SER A 53 -5.65 -13.85 6.96
CA SER A 53 -4.56 -14.74 7.37
C SER A 53 -3.66 -14.11 8.44
N GLU A 54 -3.32 -12.83 8.31
CA GLU A 54 -2.54 -12.11 9.32
C GLU A 54 -3.28 -12.04 10.67
N ILE A 55 -4.57 -11.72 10.66
CA ILE A 55 -5.44 -11.70 11.84
C ILE A 55 -5.51 -13.10 12.48
N GLN A 56 -5.71 -14.16 11.69
CA GLN A 56 -5.73 -15.53 12.20
C GLN A 56 -4.40 -15.92 12.85
N SER A 57 -3.27 -15.57 12.23
CA SER A 57 -1.93 -15.81 12.78
C SER A 57 -1.74 -15.09 14.12
N LEU A 58 -2.14 -13.83 14.20
CA LEU A 58 -2.06 -13.04 15.43
C LEU A 58 -2.95 -13.59 16.53
N GLN A 59 -4.18 -14.00 16.22
CA GLN A 59 -5.10 -14.62 17.18
C GLN A 59 -4.55 -15.93 17.75
N ALA A 60 -3.95 -16.78 16.90
CA ALA A 60 -3.29 -18.01 17.35
C ALA A 60 -2.10 -17.70 18.28
N LYS A 61 -1.29 -16.69 17.93
CA LYS A 61 -0.16 -16.24 18.76
C LYS A 61 -0.62 -15.74 20.13
N ILE A 62 -1.69 -14.94 20.18
CA ILE A 62 -2.28 -14.45 21.43
C ILE A 62 -2.76 -15.63 22.29
N GLY A 63 -3.45 -16.60 21.70
CA GLY A 63 -3.89 -17.81 22.41
C GLY A 63 -2.71 -18.59 23.01
N GLN A 64 -1.67 -18.82 22.22
CA GLN A 64 -0.44 -19.48 22.69
C GLN A 64 0.19 -18.73 23.86
N LEU A 65 0.41 -17.42 23.72
CA LEU A 65 1.02 -16.58 24.76
C LEU A 65 0.17 -16.53 26.03
N THR A 66 -1.15 -16.58 25.90
CA THR A 66 -2.08 -16.60 27.04
C THR A 66 -1.95 -17.91 27.81
N MET A 67 -1.90 -19.05 27.11
CA MET A 67 -1.69 -20.36 27.73
C MET A 67 -0.31 -20.45 28.40
N GLU A 68 0.74 -19.97 27.74
CA GLU A 68 2.09 -19.93 28.31
C GLU A 68 2.14 -19.05 29.55
N ASN A 69 1.51 -17.89 29.54
CA ASN A 69 1.45 -16.99 30.69
C ASN A 69 0.66 -17.59 31.85
N ASP A 70 -0.52 -18.17 31.58
CA ASP A 70 -1.33 -18.86 32.59
C ASP A 70 -0.56 -20.04 33.21
N PHE A 71 0.16 -20.80 32.40
CA PHE A 71 1.00 -21.89 32.87
C PHE A 71 2.12 -21.38 33.77
N LEU A 72 2.84 -20.35 33.34
CA LEU A 72 3.94 -19.75 34.11
C LEU A 72 3.42 -19.11 35.40
N SER A 73 2.28 -18.42 35.37
CA SER A 73 1.66 -17.82 36.55
C SER A 73 1.31 -18.87 37.59
N LYS A 74 0.66 -19.97 37.16
CA LYS A 74 0.35 -21.12 38.03
C LYS A 74 1.59 -21.81 38.57
N ALA A 75 2.62 -22.01 37.73
CA ALA A 75 3.86 -22.66 38.12
C ALA A 75 4.69 -21.83 39.09
N LEU A 76 4.65 -20.50 38.96
CA LEU A 76 5.34 -19.56 39.84
C LEU A 76 4.54 -19.23 41.12
N GLY A 77 3.36 -19.83 41.30
CA GLY A 77 2.56 -19.71 42.53
C GLY A 77 2.12 -18.29 42.86
N ARG A 78 1.94 -17.43 41.85
CA ARG A 78 1.35 -16.10 42.02
C ARG A 78 -0.17 -16.15 42.06
#